data_AF-A0A4Y7K329-F1
#
_entry.id   AF-A0A4Y7K329-F1
#
_cell.length_a   1.000
_cell.length_b   1.000
_cell.length_c   1.000
_cell.angle_alpha   90.00
_cell.angle_beta   90.00
_cell.angle_gamma   90.00
#
_symmetry.space_group_name_H-M   'P 1'
#
loop_
_entity.id
_entity.type
_entity.pdbx_description
1 polymer ?
#
loop_
_entity_poly.entity_id
_entity_poly.type
_entity_poly.pdbx_seq_one_letter_code
_entity_poly.pdbx_strand_id
1 'polypeptide(L)' 'MPTAEKYCFKPRTTMYHRFSEINEINESNKIKVRILRIWYAKQVYTRETPSLDLFLVDENENLLHATIDKYLIDNYI' A
#
# COMPACT_ATOMS: atom_id res chain seq x y z
N MET A 1 12.22 0.31 44.95
CA MET A 1 11.13 -0.13 44.06
C MET A 1 11.06 0.84 42.91
N PRO A 2 11.15 0.43 41.63
CA PRO A 2 11.07 1.37 40.52
C PRO A 2 9.60 1.68 40.20
N THR A 3 9.29 2.97 40.09
CA THR A 3 7.98 3.52 39.75
C THR A 3 7.66 3.19 38.29
N ALA A 4 6.50 2.57 38.03
CA ALA A 4 6.04 2.31 36.67
C ALA A 4 5.76 3.66 35.98
N GLU A 5 6.60 4.04 35.02
CA GLU A 5 6.30 5.14 34.12
C GLU A 5 5.03 4.79 33.35
N LYS A 6 3.98 5.60 33.53
CA LYS A 6 2.77 5.53 32.71
C LYS A 6 3.16 5.90 31.28
N TYR A 7 3.34 4.90 30.42
CA TYR A 7 3.44 5.11 28.98
C TYR A 7 2.17 5.82 28.50
N CYS A 8 2.28 7.11 28.21
CA CYS A 8 1.21 7.90 27.62
C CYS A 8 1.22 7.62 26.11
N PHE A 9 0.31 6.76 25.64
CA PHE A 9 0.07 6.59 24.22
C PHE A 9 -0.59 7.86 23.68
N LYS A 10 0.17 8.67 22.95
CA LYS A 10 -0.40 9.76 22.14
C LYS A 10 -0.72 9.17 20.76
N PRO A 11 -2.00 8.97 20.40
CA PRO A 11 -2.33 8.52 19.06
C PRO A 11 -1.82 9.55 18.04
N ARG A 12 -0.94 9.13 17.16
CA ARG A 12 -0.54 9.93 16.00
C ARG A 12 -1.62 9.72 14.93
N THR A 13 -2.62 10.59 14.91
CA THR A 13 -3.73 10.53 13.96
C THR A 13 -3.20 10.88 12.57
N THR A 14 -2.75 9.88 11.82
CA THR A 14 -2.57 10.00 10.37
C THR A 14 -3.87 9.54 9.73
N MET A 15 -4.54 10.43 8.99
CA MET A 15 -5.74 10.04 8.25
C MET A 15 -5.33 9.23 7.01
N TYR A 16 -5.87 8.02 6.92
CA TYR A 16 -5.77 7.14 5.77
C TYR A 16 -7.12 7.09 5.07
N HIS A 17 -7.11 7.13 3.75
CA HIS A 17 -8.30 7.01 2.92
C HIS A 17 -8.68 5.53 2.77
N ARG A 18 -9.99 5.28 2.69
CA ARG A 18 -10.55 3.99 2.30
C ARG A 18 -10.47 3.80 0.80
N PHE A 19 -10.54 2.57 0.32
CA PHE A 19 -10.55 2.29 -1.12
C PHE A 19 -11.71 2.99 -1.86
N SER A 20 -12.87 3.09 -1.24
CA SER A 20 -14.04 3.81 -1.78
C SER A 20 -13.83 5.32 -1.93
N GLU A 21 -12.82 5.88 -1.26
CA GLU A 21 -12.51 7.31 -1.29
C GLU A 21 -11.41 7.64 -2.30
N ILE A 22 -10.71 6.61 -2.81
CA ILE A 22 -9.72 6.77 -3.87
C ILE A 22 -10.45 7.20 -5.14
N ASN A 23 -10.05 8.36 -5.65
CA ASN A 23 -10.56 8.92 -6.90
C ASN A 23 -9.41 9.56 -7.68
N GLU A 24 -9.61 9.74 -8.98
CA GLU A 24 -8.62 10.32 -9.89
C GLU A 24 -8.38 11.82 -9.66
N ILE A 25 -9.23 12.48 -8.85
CA ILE A 25 -9.15 13.93 -8.59
C ILE A 25 -8.10 14.21 -7.50
N ASN A 26 -7.87 13.26 -6.59
CA ASN A 26 -6.93 13.39 -5.50
C ASN A 26 -5.56 12.79 -5.86
N GLU A 27 -4.61 13.65 -6.22
CA GLU A 27 -3.26 13.24 -6.63
C GLU A 27 -2.41 12.59 -5.51
N SER A 28 -2.83 12.66 -4.24
CA SER A 28 -2.06 12.11 -3.10
C SER A 28 -2.92 11.40 -2.05
N ASN A 29 -3.45 10.23 -2.42
CA ASN A 29 -4.14 9.37 -1.47
C ASN A 29 -3.14 8.59 -0.61
N LYS A 30 -3.25 8.72 0.72
CA LYS A 30 -2.58 7.83 1.67
C LYS A 30 -3.54 6.72 2.09
N ILE A 31 -3.15 5.47 1.90
CA ILE A 31 -3.94 4.29 2.27
C ILE A 31 -3.18 3.42 3.28
N LYS A 32 -3.92 2.66 4.07
CA LYS A 32 -3.36 1.66 4.99
C LYS A 32 -3.88 0.29 4.60
N VAL A 33 -2.97 -0.60 4.23
CA VAL A 33 -3.31 -1.90 3.64
C VAL A 33 -2.35 -2.97 4.11
N ARG A 34 -2.77 -4.23 3.96
CA ARG A 34 -1.90 -5.40 4.01
C ARG A 34 -1.67 -5.90 2.59
N ILE A 35 -0.42 -6.23 2.27
CA ILE A 35 -0.08 -6.91 1.01
C ILE A 35 -0.40 -8.40 1.18
N LEU A 36 -1.31 -8.93 0.37
CA LEU A 36 -1.66 -10.35 0.35
C LEU A 36 -0.71 -11.16 -0.53
N ARG A 37 -0.35 -10.59 -1.67
CA ARG A 37 0.49 -11.26 -2.67
C ARG A 37 1.23 -10.20 -3.48
N ILE A 38 2.47 -10.52 -3.85
CA ILE A 38 3.33 -9.70 -4.71
C ILE A 38 4.03 -10.62 -5.71
N TRP A 39 4.09 -10.22 -6.98
CA TRP A 39 4.76 -11.00 -8.01
C TRP A 39 5.21 -10.13 -9.18
N TYR A 40 6.30 -10.54 -9.84
CA TYR A 40 6.67 -9.95 -11.12
C TYR A 40 5.70 -10.42 -12.20
N ALA A 41 5.00 -9.48 -12.83
CA ALA A 41 4.16 -9.76 -13.98
C ALA A 41 5.01 -9.68 -15.26
N LYS A 42 4.99 -10.76 -16.04
CA LYS A 42 5.56 -10.79 -17.39
C LYS A 42 4.46 -10.47 -18.38
N GLN A 43 4.61 -9.38 -19.12
CA GLN A 43 3.75 -9.16 -20.29
C GLN A 43 4.17 -10.14 -21.40
N VAL A 44 3.22 -10.94 -21.88
CA VAL A 44 3.48 -12.02 -22.83
C VAL A 44 3.65 -11.49 -24.26
N TYR A 45 3.12 -10.30 -24.56
CA TYR A 45 2.97 -9.79 -25.93
C TYR A 45 3.92 -8.65 -26.30
N THR A 46 4.53 -8.01 -25.32
CA THR A 46 5.49 -6.92 -25.52
C THR A 46 6.82 -7.37 -24.92
N ARG A 47 7.94 -7.05 -25.58
CA ARG A 47 9.30 -7.19 -24.98
C ARG A 47 9.50 -6.19 -23.83
N GLU A 48 8.42 -5.68 -23.26
CA GLU A 48 8.44 -4.68 -22.24
C GLU A 48 8.68 -5.31 -20.88
N THR A 49 9.39 -4.52 -20.11
CA THR A 49 10.03 -4.88 -18.86
C THR A 49 9.02 -5.25 -17.78
N PRO A 50 9.39 -6.14 -16.83
CA PRO A 50 8.47 -6.67 -15.85
C PRO A 50 7.90 -5.56 -14.97
N SER A 51 6.58 -5.52 -14.82
CA SER A 51 5.92 -4.76 -13.75
C SER A 51 5.85 -5.62 -12.49
N LEU A 52 5.57 -4.98 -11.36
CA LEU A 52 5.32 -5.68 -10.11
C LEU A 52 3.85 -5.52 -9.72
N ASP A 53 3.15 -6.63 -9.66
CA ASP A 53 1.73 -6.67 -9.31
C ASP A 53 1.55 -7.04 -7.84
N LEU A 54 0.58 -6.39 -7.21
CA LEU A 54 0.23 -6.58 -5.81
C LEU A 54 -1.28 -6.75 -5.62
N PHE A 55 -1.67 -7.66 -4.72
CA PHE A 55 -3.01 -7.64 -4.13
C PHE A 55 -2.95 -6.99 -2.76
N LEU A 56 -3.68 -5.91 -2.59
CA LEU A 56 -3.81 -5.14 -1.37
C LEU A 56 -5.16 -5.44 -0.72
N VAL A 57 -5.20 -5.53 0.60
CA VAL A 57 -6.43 -5.64 1.37
C VAL A 57 -6.50 -4.54 2.43
N ASP A 58 -7.64 -3.89 2.55
CA ASP A 58 -7.90 -2.89 3.59
C ASP A 58 -8.46 -3.52 4.88
N GLU A 59 -8.76 -2.68 5.87
CA GLU A 59 -9.34 -3.07 7.16
C GLU A 59 -10.78 -3.63 7.08
N ASN A 60 -11.48 -3.41 5.96
CA ASN A 60 -12.83 -3.90 5.70
C ASN A 60 -12.82 -5.11 4.76
N GLU A 61 -11.65 -5.73 4.55
CA GLU A 61 -11.44 -6.87 3.64
C GLU A 61 -11.72 -6.55 2.15
N ASN A 62 -11.76 -5.27 1.77
CA ASN A 62 -11.83 -4.90 0.37
C ASN A 62 -10.50 -5.21 -0.32
N LEU A 63 -10.57 -5.69 -1.56
CA LEU A 63 -9.40 -6.03 -2.36
C LEU A 63 -9.13 -4.96 -3.43
N LEU A 64 -7.86 -4.62 -3.60
CA LEU A 64 -7.40 -3.75 -4.68
C LEU A 64 -6.18 -4.37 -5.36
N HIS A 65 -6.25 -4.49 -6.68
CA HIS A 65 -5.09 -4.86 -7.51
C HIS A 65 -4.31 -3.58 -7.84
N ALA A 66 -3.02 -3.59 -7.53
CA ALA A 66 -2.10 -2.49 -7.83
C ALA A 66 -0.94 -2.99 -8.68
N THR A 67 -0.45 -2.13 -9.57
CA THR A 67 0.72 -2.40 -10.40
C THR A 67 1.74 -1.29 -10.19
N ILE A 68 2.99 -1.67 -9.95
CA ILE A 68 4.14 -0.77 -9.93
C ILE A 68 4.88 -0.91 -11.25
N ASP A 69 5.02 0.21 -11.95
CA ASP A 69 5.80 0.28 -13.18
C ASP A 69 7.28 -0.01 -12.94
N LYS A 70 7.94 -0.62 -13.92
CA LYS A 70 9.32 -1.11 -13.82
C LYS A 70 10.31 -0.07 -13.29
N TYR A 71 10.21 1.18 -13.76
CA TYR A 71 11.15 2.25 -13.38
C TYR A 71 10.98 2.72 -11.93
N LEU A 72 9.91 2.28 -11.25
CA LEU A 72 9.66 2.58 -9.84
C LEU A 72 9.97 1.41 -8.91
N ILE A 73 10.14 0.19 -9.41
CA ILE A 73 10.31 -1.01 -8.58
C ILE A 73 11.47 -0.84 -7.59
N ASP A 74 12.63 -0.36 -8.05
CA ASP A 74 13.83 -0.17 -7.23
C ASP A 74 13.66 0.90 -6.13
N ASN A 75 12.61 1.73 -6.19
CA ASN A 75 12.30 2.71 -5.15
C ASN A 75 11.45 2.12 -4.02
N TYR A 76 10.85 0.94 -4.22
CA TYR A 76 9.84 0.35 -3.32
C TYR A 76 10.18 -1.06 -2.84
N ILE A 77 11.16 -1.74 -3.44
CA ILE A 77 11.74 -3.02 -2.98
C ILE A 77 13.25 -2.87 -2.89
#